data_AF-A0A946LFS6-F1
#
_entry.id   AF-A0A946LFS6-F1
#
_cell.length_a   1.000
_cell.length_b   1.000
_cell.length_c   1.000
_cell.angle_alpha   90.00
_cell.angle_beta   90.00
_cell.angle_gamma   90.00
#
_symmetry.space_group_name_H-M   'P 1'
#
loop_
_entity.id
_entity.type
_entity.pdbx_description
1 polymer ?
#
loop_
_entity_poly.entity_id
_entity_poly.type
_entity_poly.pdbx_seq_one_letter_code
_entity_poly.pdbx_strand_id
1 'polypeptide(L)'
;MNDEHKKKVNQKYEEQLQKGERFWPDAIYKDLLVSFALFILLIGLATFVGVHPEPKVDPTDATYVPRPEWYFLFLFEFLKYFPGALEWVGAAVIPGILVVALMFLPLYDKNPFRHNSKRIFAVGLMSVIFSGIVTLTLMAATTMSSLVAVILGVLVAALMFFSLYKEVSFLQGGIRKSVLWVMTIAIVGIVGVSYQQTAAMASDEEEVHIASSIAEKMVLGQDLYSIQCVECHGADGEGGEITITAADGSEEKLPVKSISSNDEMYTRNDGSLFDIIAYGQPNLGMPPFGGAYGGELNPSEIEYIVTFMRYTWDDRAEVPADAVASAIPVLAEGEVPSYEIHVSAVAKRYCVSCHRDGKENNDYIMDSYAGVVSGGKNAPNVVAGDLNSILLQTIQGTELTGSDGEIIHVMPPNGKPIKDEYIDIFIRWVEAGMPESADEAAALSVDFAPADEAEPVVEETPSE
;
A
#
# COMPACT_ATOMS: atom_id res chain seq x y z
N MET A 1 -26.42 19.61 63.31
CA MET A 1 -26.78 18.26 62.81
C MET A 1 -27.57 17.57 63.92
N ASN A 2 -28.82 17.19 63.67
CA ASN A 2 -29.77 16.71 64.70
C ASN A 2 -29.37 15.30 65.21
N ASP A 3 -29.42 15.02 66.51
CA ASP A 3 -28.93 13.76 67.13
C ASP A 3 -29.65 12.51 66.61
N GLU A 4 -30.92 12.66 66.22
CA GLU A 4 -31.71 11.61 65.60
C GLU A 4 -31.15 11.17 64.24
N HIS A 5 -30.55 12.10 63.49
CA HIS A 5 -29.93 11.81 62.20
C HIS A 5 -28.64 10.98 62.37
N LYS A 6 -27.85 11.26 63.42
CA LYS A 6 -26.66 10.47 63.77
C LYS A 6 -27.03 9.03 64.10
N LYS A 7 -28.08 8.81 64.90
CA LYS A 7 -28.55 7.46 65.23
C LYS A 7 -28.99 6.67 64.00
N LYS A 8 -29.77 7.28 63.10
CA LYS A 8 -30.19 6.64 61.84
C LYS A 8 -29.02 6.27 60.94
N VAL A 9 -27.99 7.12 60.84
CA VAL A 9 -26.79 6.83 60.04
C VAL A 9 -25.98 5.68 60.65
N ASN A 10 -25.77 5.68 61.96
CA ASN A 10 -25.04 4.59 62.64
C ASN A 10 -25.78 3.26 62.54
N GLN A 11 -27.10 3.25 62.71
CA GLN A 11 -27.89 2.03 62.58
C GLN A 11 -27.84 1.45 61.17
N LYS A 12 -27.90 2.32 60.14
CA LYS A 12 -27.75 1.91 58.74
C LYS A 12 -26.34 1.42 58.42
N TYR A 13 -25.32 2.00 59.07
CA TYR A 13 -23.93 1.55 58.97
C TYR A 13 -23.73 0.17 59.59
N GLU A 14 -24.28 -0.07 60.78
CA GLU A 14 -24.26 -1.39 61.43
C GLU A 14 -25.01 -2.45 60.61
N GLU A 15 -26.17 -2.13 60.06
CA GLU A 15 -26.89 -3.03 59.13
C GLU A 15 -26.07 -3.37 57.88
N GLN A 16 -25.29 -2.42 57.34
CA GLN A 16 -24.42 -2.68 56.19
C GLN A 16 -23.18 -3.48 56.55
N LEU A 17 -22.59 -3.27 57.73
CA LEU A 17 -21.50 -4.09 58.25
C LEU A 17 -21.93 -5.56 58.43
N GLN A 18 -23.19 -5.80 58.84
CA GLN A 18 -23.73 -7.15 58.96
C GLN A 18 -24.04 -7.84 57.62
N LYS A 19 -24.16 -7.07 56.53
CA LYS A 19 -24.36 -7.59 55.16
C LYS A 19 -23.06 -7.75 54.36
N GLY A 20 -21.93 -7.25 54.86
CA GLY A 20 -20.65 -7.32 54.15
C GLY A 20 -20.04 -8.72 54.18
N GLU A 21 -19.46 -9.15 53.06
CA GLU A 21 -18.62 -10.35 53.01
C GLU A 21 -17.28 -10.11 53.72
N ARG A 22 -16.68 -11.15 54.30
CA ARG A 22 -15.37 -11.03 54.96
C ARG A 22 -14.28 -10.97 53.90
N PHE A 23 -13.32 -10.06 54.09
CA PHE A 23 -12.15 -9.97 53.20
C PHE A 23 -11.36 -11.28 53.18
N TRP A 24 -11.14 -11.87 54.36
CA TRP A 24 -10.59 -13.21 54.50
C TRP A 24 -11.61 -14.10 55.23
N PRO A 25 -11.92 -15.30 54.73
CA PRO A 25 -11.33 -15.96 53.55
C PRO A 25 -12.09 -15.70 52.23
N ASP A 26 -13.29 -15.12 52.29
CA ASP A 26 -14.27 -15.19 51.19
C ASP A 26 -13.84 -14.39 49.95
N ALA A 27 -13.38 -13.14 50.12
CA ALA A 27 -12.95 -12.32 48.99
C ALA A 27 -11.65 -12.85 48.35
N ILE A 28 -10.66 -13.22 49.16
CA ILE A 28 -9.38 -13.76 48.66
C ILE A 28 -9.57 -15.07 47.89
N TYR A 29 -10.49 -15.93 48.34
CA TYR A 29 -10.81 -17.15 47.60
C TYR A 29 -11.41 -16.85 46.21
N LYS A 30 -12.31 -15.86 46.11
CA LYS A 30 -12.87 -15.41 44.82
C LYS A 30 -11.79 -14.80 43.92
N ASP A 31 -10.91 -13.97 44.48
CA ASP A 31 -9.81 -13.36 43.74
C ASP A 31 -8.83 -14.41 43.21
N LEU A 32 -8.50 -15.42 44.01
CA LEU A 32 -7.66 -16.54 43.59
C LEU A 32 -8.31 -17.35 42.47
N LEU A 33 -9.61 -17.62 42.56
CA LEU A 33 -10.34 -18.36 41.53
C LEU A 33 -10.37 -17.58 40.21
N VAL A 34 -10.69 -16.29 40.24
CA VAL A 34 -10.77 -15.43 39.04
C VAL A 34 -9.39 -15.21 38.42
N SER A 35 -8.37 -14.91 39.23
CA SER A 35 -7.00 -14.73 38.72
C SER A 35 -6.43 -16.01 38.13
N PHE A 36 -6.68 -17.16 38.75
CA PHE A 36 -6.28 -18.46 38.21
C PHE A 36 -7.02 -18.79 36.91
N ALA A 37 -8.32 -18.48 36.82
CA ALA A 37 -9.08 -18.64 35.58
C ALA A 37 -8.55 -17.74 34.45
N LEU A 38 -8.23 -16.48 34.74
CA LEU A 38 -7.61 -15.56 33.78
C LEU A 38 -6.22 -16.05 33.35
N PHE A 39 -5.43 -16.59 34.27
CA PHE A 39 -4.12 -17.16 33.96
C PHE A 39 -4.23 -18.35 33.00
N ILE A 40 -5.16 -19.27 33.25
CA ILE A 40 -5.44 -20.39 32.33
C ILE A 40 -5.95 -19.88 30.98
N LEU A 41 -6.83 -18.87 30.96
CA LEU A 41 -7.31 -18.25 29.72
C LEU A 41 -6.16 -17.69 28.88
N LEU A 42 -5.24 -16.94 29.51
CA LEU A 42 -4.10 -16.36 28.81
C LEU A 42 -3.15 -17.42 28.26
N ILE A 43 -2.87 -18.48 29.03
CA ILE A 43 -2.09 -19.62 28.54
C ILE A 43 -2.81 -20.26 27.35
N GLY A 44 -4.12 -20.50 27.45
CA GLY A 44 -4.92 -21.07 26.37
C GLY A 44 -4.87 -20.22 25.10
N LEU A 45 -5.05 -18.91 25.21
CA LEU A 45 -4.94 -17.99 24.07
C LEU A 45 -3.53 -18.05 23.46
N ALA A 46 -2.48 -18.01 24.29
CA ALA A 46 -1.10 -18.09 23.81
C ALA A 46 -0.77 -19.41 23.11
N THR A 47 -1.30 -20.55 23.59
CA THR A 47 -1.03 -21.88 23.00
C THR A 47 -1.89 -22.20 21.79
N PHE A 48 -3.15 -21.75 21.74
CA PHE A 48 -4.10 -22.13 20.68
C PHE A 48 -4.28 -21.06 19.60
N VAL A 49 -4.21 -19.77 19.96
CA VAL A 49 -4.34 -18.65 19.00
C VAL A 49 -2.95 -18.20 18.52
N GLY A 50 -1.93 -18.32 19.37
CA GLY A 50 -0.58 -17.88 19.06
C GLY A 50 -0.44 -16.35 19.08
N VAL A 51 0.81 -15.88 18.98
CA VAL A 51 1.11 -14.45 18.78
C VAL A 51 1.41 -14.25 17.31
N HIS A 52 0.89 -13.18 16.70
CA HIS A 52 1.18 -12.86 15.31
C HIS A 52 2.70 -12.58 15.18
N PRO A 53 3.45 -13.34 14.36
CA PRO A 53 4.88 -13.13 14.20
C PRO A 53 5.11 -11.87 13.36
N GLU A 54 5.58 -10.81 13.99
CA GLU A 54 6.06 -9.63 13.27
C GLU A 54 7.51 -9.86 12.80
N PRO A 55 7.87 -9.43 11.59
CA PRO A 55 9.24 -9.50 11.11
C PRO A 55 10.16 -8.70 12.04
N LYS A 56 11.42 -9.14 12.14
CA LYS A 56 12.40 -8.43 12.95
C LYS A 56 12.62 -7.04 12.35
N VAL A 57 12.56 -6.00 13.19
CA VAL A 57 12.73 -4.60 12.77
C VAL A 57 13.96 -4.45 11.89
N ASP A 58 13.72 -4.09 10.63
CA ASP A 58 14.74 -3.67 9.67
C ASP A 58 14.69 -2.14 9.56
N PRO A 59 15.74 -1.42 9.99
CA PRO A 59 15.78 0.04 9.90
C PRO A 59 15.91 0.57 8.47
N THR A 60 16.05 -0.31 7.47
CA THR A 60 16.12 0.04 6.04
C THR A 60 14.82 -0.25 5.28
N ASP A 61 13.83 -0.86 5.95
CA ASP A 61 12.48 -1.09 5.41
C ASP A 61 11.57 0.11 5.73
N ALA A 62 11.25 0.89 4.71
CA ALA A 62 10.32 2.02 4.74
C ALA A 62 8.88 1.61 4.37
N THR A 63 8.68 0.39 3.87
CA THR A 63 7.37 -0.19 3.55
C THR A 63 6.61 -0.68 4.79
N TYR A 64 7.31 -0.90 5.91
CA TYR A 64 6.68 -1.19 7.18
C TYR A 64 5.84 0.00 7.64
N VAL A 65 4.50 -0.11 7.53
CA VAL A 65 3.57 0.85 8.14
C VAL A 65 3.49 0.53 9.63
N PRO A 66 4.06 1.36 10.53
CA PRO A 66 4.03 1.09 11.95
C PRO A 66 2.60 1.28 12.47
N ARG A 67 1.84 0.18 12.50
CA ARG A 67 0.52 0.17 13.14
C ARG A 67 0.71 -0.05 14.64
N PRO A 68 0.12 0.78 15.49
CA PRO A 68 0.23 0.58 16.93
C PRO A 68 -0.62 -0.62 17.37
N GLU A 69 -0.36 -1.12 18.58
CA GLU A 69 -1.13 -2.23 19.15
C GLU A 69 -2.63 -1.92 19.28
N TRP A 70 -3.44 -2.98 19.36
CA TRP A 70 -4.90 -2.93 19.30
C TRP A 70 -5.56 -1.92 20.26
N TYR A 71 -4.96 -1.69 21.44
CA TYR A 71 -5.45 -0.74 22.44
C TYR A 71 -5.20 0.73 22.07
N PHE A 72 -4.40 1.01 21.04
CA PHE A 72 -4.15 2.36 20.49
C PHE A 72 -4.74 2.57 19.09
N LEU A 73 -5.33 1.55 18.47
CA LEU A 73 -5.93 1.67 17.13
C LEU A 73 -7.01 2.74 17.04
N PHE A 74 -7.83 2.92 18.09
CA PHE A 74 -8.83 3.98 18.10
C PHE A 74 -8.21 5.38 18.01
N LEU A 75 -7.02 5.57 18.60
CA LEU A 75 -6.31 6.84 18.59
C LEU A 75 -5.65 7.04 17.23
N PHE A 76 -5.05 5.98 16.67
CA PHE A 76 -4.49 6.01 15.32
C PHE A 76 -5.52 6.44 14.28
N GLU A 77 -6.73 5.85 14.30
CA GLU A 77 -7.81 6.24 13.39
C GLU A 77 -8.33 7.65 13.68
N PHE A 78 -8.41 8.03 14.95
CA PHE A 78 -8.79 9.39 15.33
C PHE A 78 -7.82 10.46 14.80
N LEU A 79 -6.52 10.15 14.72
CA LEU A 79 -5.49 11.09 14.25
C LEU A 79 -5.60 11.40 12.76
N LYS A 80 -6.17 10.50 11.95
CA LYS A 80 -6.44 10.76 10.52
C LYS A 80 -7.32 11.98 10.29
N TYR A 81 -8.16 12.35 11.27
CA TYR A 81 -9.01 13.54 11.20
C TYR A 81 -8.28 14.86 11.50
N PHE A 82 -6.99 14.83 11.89
CA PHE A 82 -6.18 15.98 12.27
C PHE A 82 -4.89 16.10 11.40
N PRO A 83 -5.00 16.45 10.11
CA PRO A 83 -3.83 16.52 9.23
C PRO A 83 -2.88 17.68 9.57
N GLY A 84 -1.58 17.45 9.35
CA GLY A 84 -0.52 18.46 9.41
C GLY A 84 -0.21 18.95 10.83
N ALA A 85 -0.12 20.27 11.00
CA ALA A 85 0.32 20.89 12.26
C ALA A 85 -0.64 20.71 13.46
N LEU A 86 -1.81 20.07 13.25
CA LEU A 86 -2.81 19.81 14.29
C LEU A 86 -2.72 18.40 14.88
N GLU A 87 -1.86 17.53 14.35
CA GLU A 87 -1.74 16.13 14.79
C GLU A 87 -1.44 16.02 16.30
N TRP A 88 -0.52 16.85 16.81
CA TRP A 88 -0.16 16.88 18.23
C TRP A 88 -1.34 17.26 19.15
N VAL A 89 -2.30 18.03 18.63
CA VAL A 89 -3.52 18.39 19.36
C VAL A 89 -4.41 17.16 19.52
N GLY A 90 -4.58 16.40 18.44
CA GLY A 90 -5.29 15.13 18.44
C GLY A 90 -4.63 14.09 19.34
N ALA A 91 -3.30 13.97 19.28
CA ALA A 91 -2.55 12.90 19.94
C ALA A 91 -2.35 13.13 21.45
N ALA A 92 -2.05 14.37 21.85
CA ALA A 92 -1.64 14.66 23.22
C ALA A 92 -2.65 15.54 23.97
N VAL A 93 -3.16 16.59 23.32
CA VAL A 93 -4.01 17.60 24.00
C VAL A 93 -5.39 17.03 24.31
N ILE A 94 -6.06 16.39 23.35
CA ILE A 94 -7.42 15.87 23.55
C ILE A 94 -7.45 14.74 24.59
N PRO A 95 -6.62 13.69 24.50
CA PRO A 95 -6.53 12.67 25.56
C PRO A 95 -6.11 13.26 26.90
N GLY A 96 -5.16 14.22 26.89
CA GLY A 96 -4.72 14.91 28.10
C GLY A 96 -5.86 15.67 28.79
N ILE A 97 -6.67 16.40 28.04
CA ILE A 97 -7.85 17.10 28.56
C ILE A 97 -8.87 16.09 29.12
N LEU A 98 -9.09 14.95 28.45
CA LEU A 98 -9.99 13.90 28.96
C LEU A 98 -9.50 13.31 30.29
N VAL A 99 -8.21 13.03 30.42
CA VAL A 99 -7.62 12.54 31.68
C VAL A 99 -7.73 13.58 32.78
N VAL A 100 -7.43 14.85 32.47
CA VAL A 100 -7.59 15.96 33.42
C VAL A 100 -9.07 16.12 33.82
N ALA A 101 -10.00 16.02 32.87
CA ALA A 101 -11.43 16.07 33.14
C ALA A 101 -11.87 14.91 34.05
N LEU A 102 -11.37 13.69 33.83
CA LEU A 102 -11.61 12.54 34.71
C LEU A 102 -10.99 12.74 36.10
N MET A 103 -9.81 13.35 36.19
CA MET A 103 -9.16 13.68 37.47
C MET A 103 -9.95 14.72 38.27
N PHE A 104 -10.53 15.73 37.61
CA PHE A 104 -11.38 16.74 38.24
C PHE A 104 -12.85 16.32 38.35
N LEU A 105 -13.23 15.17 37.80
CA LEU A 105 -14.60 14.64 37.85
C LEU A 105 -15.14 14.52 39.30
N PRO A 106 -14.37 14.04 40.31
CA PRO A 106 -14.86 13.96 41.68
C PRO A 106 -15.20 15.32 42.30
N LEU A 107 -14.58 16.41 41.82
CA LEU A 107 -14.81 17.78 42.29
C LEU A 107 -15.98 18.44 41.56
N TYR A 108 -16.16 18.08 40.28
CA TYR A 108 -17.23 18.60 39.43
C TYR A 108 -18.57 17.90 39.68
N ASP A 109 -18.57 16.60 39.96
CA ASP A 109 -19.78 15.80 40.15
C ASP A 109 -20.45 16.09 41.51
N LYS A 110 -21.45 16.98 41.48
CA LYS A 110 -22.29 17.34 42.64
C LYS A 110 -23.50 16.42 42.82
N ASN A 111 -23.61 15.30 42.08
CA ASN A 111 -24.79 14.46 42.13
C ASN A 111 -24.91 13.73 43.48
N PRO A 112 -26.01 13.91 44.24
CA PRO A 112 -26.19 13.32 45.57
C PRO A 112 -26.34 11.80 45.56
N PHE A 113 -26.65 11.18 44.41
CA PHE A 113 -26.75 9.73 44.29
C PHE A 113 -25.44 9.16 43.75
N ARG A 114 -24.89 8.11 44.39
CA ARG A 114 -23.66 7.42 43.92
C ARG A 114 -23.93 6.21 43.02
N HIS A 115 -25.12 5.63 43.11
CA HIS A 115 -25.47 4.41 42.38
C HIS A 115 -25.68 4.71 40.88
N ASN A 116 -25.08 3.89 40.03
CA ASN A 116 -25.02 3.99 38.57
C ASN A 116 -26.40 4.13 37.91
N SER A 117 -27.43 3.42 38.39
CA SER A 117 -28.78 3.50 37.81
C SER A 117 -29.46 4.87 37.97
N LYS A 118 -28.98 5.72 38.88
CA LYS A 118 -29.49 7.09 39.08
C LYS A 118 -28.63 8.17 38.43
N ARG A 119 -27.56 7.76 37.74
CA ARG A 119 -26.59 8.64 37.06
C ARG A 119 -26.68 8.47 35.55
N ILE A 120 -27.89 8.55 35.01
CA ILE A 120 -28.19 8.26 33.59
C ILE A 120 -27.32 9.13 32.66
N PHE A 121 -27.11 10.41 32.98
CA PHE A 121 -26.24 11.29 32.20
C PHE A 121 -24.78 10.81 32.16
N ALA A 122 -24.17 10.56 33.33
CA ALA A 122 -22.76 10.14 33.39
C ALA A 122 -22.56 8.75 32.75
N VAL A 123 -23.51 7.83 32.95
CA VAL A 123 -23.50 6.52 32.31
C VAL A 123 -23.69 6.66 30.80
N GLY A 124 -24.60 7.53 30.34
CA GLY A 124 -24.81 7.81 28.92
C GLY A 124 -23.57 8.40 28.25
N LEU A 125 -22.95 9.41 28.86
CA LEU A 125 -21.71 10.02 28.37
C LEU A 125 -20.56 9.01 28.29
N MET A 126 -20.35 8.22 29.34
CA MET A 126 -19.31 7.18 29.32
C MET A 126 -19.60 6.08 28.30
N SER A 127 -20.87 5.71 28.11
CA SER A 127 -21.28 4.72 27.11
C SER A 127 -20.99 5.22 25.69
N VAL A 128 -21.21 6.50 25.42
CA VAL A 128 -20.90 7.15 24.13
C VAL A 128 -19.40 7.16 23.89
N ILE A 129 -18.61 7.59 24.86
CA ILE A 129 -17.14 7.63 24.74
C ILE A 129 -16.62 6.22 24.45
N PHE A 130 -17.08 5.22 25.21
CA PHE A 130 -16.69 3.82 25.00
C PHE A 130 -17.14 3.28 23.64
N SER A 131 -18.38 3.58 23.22
CA SER A 131 -18.87 3.22 21.88
C SER A 131 -18.04 3.86 20.77
N GLY A 132 -17.60 5.11 20.94
CA GLY A 132 -16.71 5.81 20.00
C GLY A 132 -15.35 5.12 19.88
N ILE A 133 -14.74 4.77 21.02
CA ILE A 133 -13.47 4.01 21.06
C ILE A 133 -13.60 2.68 20.31
N VAL A 134 -14.66 1.91 20.59
CA VAL A 134 -14.91 0.62 19.92
C VAL A 134 -15.10 0.81 18.42
N THR A 135 -15.87 1.83 18.01
CA THR A 135 -16.14 2.12 16.60
C THR A 135 -14.85 2.45 15.85
N LEU A 136 -14.05 3.38 16.37
CA LEU A 136 -12.77 3.78 15.78
C LEU A 136 -11.78 2.60 15.74
N THR A 137 -11.77 1.75 16.77
CA THR A 137 -10.94 0.52 16.78
C THR A 137 -11.35 -0.44 15.67
N LEU A 138 -12.66 -0.64 15.47
CA LEU A 138 -13.16 -1.52 14.42
C LEU A 138 -12.85 -0.95 13.03
N MET A 139 -12.98 0.37 12.82
CA MET A 139 -12.61 1.02 11.56
C MET A 139 -11.14 0.80 11.22
N ALA A 140 -10.25 1.04 12.20
CA ALA A 140 -8.81 0.81 12.04
C ALA A 140 -8.49 -0.65 11.70
N ALA A 141 -9.23 -1.59 12.28
CA ALA A 141 -8.97 -3.02 12.17
C ALA A 141 -9.58 -3.69 10.93
N THR A 142 -10.64 -3.14 10.33
CA THR A 142 -11.46 -3.88 9.34
C THR A 142 -11.67 -3.16 8.01
N THR A 143 -10.95 -2.06 7.73
CA THR A 143 -11.09 -1.25 6.49
C THR A 143 -12.56 -1.06 6.11
N MET A 144 -13.42 -0.79 7.11
CA MET A 144 -14.85 -0.59 6.87
C MET A 144 -15.03 0.73 6.13
N SER A 145 -15.80 0.72 5.04
CA SER A 145 -16.13 1.92 4.26
C SER A 145 -16.50 3.09 5.18
N SER A 146 -15.96 4.28 4.87
CA SER A 146 -16.21 5.55 5.58
C SER A 146 -17.70 5.84 5.82
N LEU A 147 -18.58 5.31 4.97
CA LEU A 147 -20.04 5.35 5.11
C LEU A 147 -20.57 4.66 6.38
N VAL A 148 -20.06 3.48 6.74
CA VAL A 148 -20.52 2.74 7.93
C VAL A 148 -20.14 3.47 9.21
N ALA A 149 -18.97 4.10 9.22
CA ALA A 149 -18.48 4.93 10.31
C ALA A 149 -19.34 6.18 10.55
N VAL A 150 -19.69 6.89 9.47
CA VAL A 150 -20.59 8.05 9.54
C VAL A 150 -21.96 7.64 10.05
N ILE A 151 -22.50 6.52 9.58
CA ILE A 151 -23.81 6.01 10.05
C ILE A 151 -23.76 5.67 11.54
N LEU A 152 -22.70 5.01 12.03
CA LEU A 152 -22.57 4.69 13.45
C LEU A 152 -22.37 5.95 14.31
N GLY A 153 -21.56 6.91 13.86
CA GLY A 153 -21.36 8.19 14.51
C GLY A 153 -22.64 9.01 14.62
N VAL A 154 -23.44 9.04 13.54
CA VAL A 154 -24.77 9.68 13.50
C VAL A 154 -25.74 8.98 14.45
N LEU A 155 -25.73 7.64 14.52
CA LEU A 155 -26.57 6.88 15.44
C LEU A 155 -26.20 7.15 16.91
N VAL A 156 -24.91 7.25 17.23
CA VAL A 156 -24.43 7.60 18.57
C VAL A 156 -24.79 9.04 18.93
N ALA A 157 -24.63 9.99 17.99
CA ALA A 157 -25.06 11.38 18.19
C ALA A 157 -26.58 11.51 18.36
N ALA A 158 -27.37 10.71 17.63
CA ALA A 158 -28.81 10.64 17.78
C ALA A 158 -29.22 10.04 19.14
N LEU A 159 -28.51 9.02 19.63
CA LEU A 159 -28.71 8.45 20.96
C LEU A 159 -28.34 9.44 22.07
N MET A 160 -27.24 10.20 21.90
CA MET A 160 -26.90 11.32 22.79
C MET A 160 -27.99 12.38 22.80
N PHE A 161 -28.46 12.79 21.63
CA PHE A 161 -29.53 13.77 21.49
C PHE A 161 -30.80 13.30 22.21
N PHE A 162 -31.18 12.03 22.03
CA PHE A 162 -32.35 11.44 22.67
C PHE A 162 -32.20 11.28 24.19
N SER A 163 -31.00 10.92 24.66
CA SER A 163 -30.68 10.83 26.09
C SER A 163 -30.72 12.21 26.77
N LEU A 164 -30.16 13.23 26.11
CA LEU A 164 -30.19 14.62 26.58
C LEU A 164 -31.59 15.22 26.52
N TYR A 165 -32.39 14.86 25.50
CA TYR A 165 -33.77 15.32 25.32
C TYR A 165 -34.65 15.06 26.56
N LYS A 166 -34.37 13.95 27.27
CA LYS A 166 -35.09 13.53 28.48
C LYS A 166 -34.73 14.36 29.73
N GLU A 167 -33.61 15.07 29.74
CA GLU A 167 -33.19 15.97 30.84
C GLU A 167 -33.55 17.44 30.57
N VAL A 168 -33.62 17.87 29.30
CA VAL A 168 -34.13 19.20 28.92
C VAL A 168 -35.60 19.38 29.30
N SER A 169 -36.32 18.32 29.66
CA SER A 169 -37.69 18.39 30.18
C SER A 169 -37.82 19.16 31.51
N PHE A 170 -36.71 19.39 32.22
CA PHE A 170 -36.67 20.22 33.44
C PHE A 170 -36.66 21.74 33.14
N LEU A 171 -36.33 22.15 31.91
CA LEU A 171 -36.26 23.55 31.50
C LEU A 171 -37.63 24.05 30.97
N GLN A 172 -38.16 25.12 31.57
CA GLN A 172 -39.45 25.71 31.17
C GLN A 172 -39.31 26.73 30.01
N GLY A 173 -40.26 26.68 29.07
CA GLY A 173 -40.54 27.78 28.12
C GLY A 173 -39.50 28.00 27.02
N GLY A 174 -39.21 29.27 26.71
CA GLY A 174 -38.38 29.70 25.56
C GLY A 174 -36.94 29.18 25.58
N ILE A 175 -36.37 28.96 26.77
CA ILE A 175 -35.00 28.44 26.94
C ILE A 175 -34.90 27.02 26.39
N ARG A 176 -35.92 26.19 26.57
CA ARG A 176 -35.98 24.83 26.00
C ARG A 176 -35.98 24.86 24.47
N LYS A 177 -36.70 25.80 23.85
CA LYS A 177 -36.69 25.95 22.38
C LYS A 177 -35.31 26.36 21.88
N SER A 178 -34.67 27.32 22.54
CA SER A 178 -33.32 27.77 22.16
C SER A 178 -32.27 26.68 22.32
N VAL A 179 -32.28 25.93 23.42
CA VAL A 179 -31.34 24.81 23.66
C VAL A 179 -31.53 23.70 22.64
N LEU A 180 -32.77 23.33 22.31
CA LEU A 180 -33.05 22.31 21.28
C LEU A 180 -32.60 22.78 19.88
N TRP A 181 -32.80 24.06 19.55
CA TRP A 181 -32.35 24.63 18.28
C TRP A 181 -30.82 24.63 18.15
N VAL A 182 -30.10 25.06 19.20
CA VAL A 182 -28.63 25.07 19.21
C VAL A 182 -28.06 23.66 19.11
N MET A 183 -28.62 22.69 19.83
CA MET A 183 -28.19 21.29 19.77
C MET A 183 -28.44 20.67 18.38
N THR A 184 -29.59 20.98 17.75
CA THR A 184 -29.91 20.48 16.41
C THR A 184 -28.96 21.07 15.37
N ILE A 185 -28.69 22.38 15.45
CA ILE A 185 -27.73 23.05 14.56
C ILE A 185 -26.31 22.50 14.76
N ALA A 186 -25.89 22.23 16.00
CA ALA A 186 -24.59 21.63 16.29
C ALA A 186 -24.46 20.22 15.71
N ILE A 187 -25.49 19.38 15.82
CA ILE A 187 -25.48 18.04 15.22
C ILE A 187 -25.46 18.11 13.70
N VAL A 188 -26.30 18.95 13.09
CA VAL A 188 -26.30 19.13 11.62
C VAL A 188 -24.97 19.69 11.13
N GLY A 189 -24.34 20.60 11.90
CA GLY A 189 -23.01 21.12 11.61
C GLY A 189 -21.93 20.04 11.71
N ILE A 190 -21.95 19.21 12.75
CA ILE A 190 -21.01 18.08 12.90
C ILE A 190 -21.18 17.08 11.75
N VAL A 191 -22.42 16.70 11.42
CA VAL A 191 -22.70 15.77 10.30
C VAL A 191 -22.30 16.37 8.96
N GLY A 192 -22.53 17.67 8.75
CA GLY A 192 -22.11 18.37 7.54
C GLY A 192 -20.58 18.45 7.40
N VAL A 193 -19.87 18.76 8.49
CA VAL A 193 -18.40 18.79 8.50
C VAL A 193 -17.82 17.39 8.32
N SER A 194 -18.38 16.39 8.98
CA SER A 194 -17.96 14.98 8.79
C SER A 194 -18.21 14.51 7.36
N TYR A 195 -19.35 14.84 6.75
CA TYR A 195 -19.64 14.53 5.34
C TYR A 195 -18.65 15.21 4.40
N GLN A 196 -18.34 16.48 4.63
CA GLN A 196 -17.42 17.25 3.80
C GLN A 196 -15.96 16.81 3.97
N GLN A 197 -15.56 16.39 5.17
CA GLN A 197 -14.27 15.73 5.40
C GLN A 197 -14.20 14.37 4.70
N THR A 198 -15.24 13.53 4.79
CA THR A 198 -15.23 12.24 4.07
C THR A 198 -15.24 12.41 2.56
N ALA A 199 -15.91 13.42 2.03
CA ALA A 199 -15.91 13.71 0.60
C ALA A 199 -14.55 14.23 0.12
N ALA A 200 -13.83 14.98 0.97
CA ALA A 200 -12.46 15.42 0.68
C ALA A 200 -11.43 14.27 0.81
N MET A 201 -11.65 13.30 1.70
CA MET A 201 -10.78 12.12 1.80
C MET A 201 -11.00 11.11 0.66
N ALA A 202 -12.22 11.03 0.13
CA ALA A 202 -12.54 10.16 -1.00
C ALA A 202 -11.89 10.61 -2.33
N SER A 203 -11.39 11.84 -2.43
CA SER A 203 -10.63 12.30 -3.60
C SER A 203 -9.12 12.03 -3.49
N ASP A 204 -8.62 11.73 -2.29
CA ASP A 204 -7.20 11.56 -2.00
C ASP A 204 -6.81 10.09 -1.77
N GLU A 205 -7.74 9.14 -1.96
CA GLU A 205 -7.41 7.70 -2.04
C GLU A 205 -6.73 7.40 -3.38
N GLU A 206 -5.51 7.91 -3.54
CA GLU A 206 -4.49 7.11 -4.20
C GLU A 206 -4.06 6.09 -3.14
N GLU A 207 -4.69 4.91 -3.18
CA GLU A 207 -4.20 3.77 -2.41
C GLU A 207 -2.74 3.58 -2.82
N VAL A 208 -1.82 4.05 -1.98
CA VAL A 208 -0.42 3.63 -2.06
C VAL A 208 -0.46 2.13 -1.83
N HIS A 209 -0.47 1.36 -2.92
CA HIS A 209 -0.43 -0.08 -2.88
C HIS A 209 0.96 -0.43 -2.34
N ILE A 210 1.04 -0.64 -1.02
CA ILE A 210 2.30 -1.00 -0.39
C ILE A 210 2.52 -2.47 -0.67
N ALA A 211 3.47 -2.75 -1.56
CA ALA A 211 3.79 -4.11 -1.96
C ALA A 211 4.20 -4.92 -0.74
N SER A 212 3.51 -6.04 -0.55
CA SER A 212 3.61 -6.86 0.66
C SER A 212 4.54 -8.06 0.46
N SER A 213 4.84 -8.43 -0.79
CA SER A 213 5.72 -9.54 -1.15
C SER A 213 6.96 -9.06 -1.92
N ILE A 214 8.06 -9.82 -1.85
CA ILE A 214 9.29 -9.52 -2.61
C ILE A 214 9.00 -9.55 -4.11
N ALA A 215 8.20 -10.51 -4.59
CA ALA A 215 7.80 -10.61 -5.98
C ALA A 215 7.11 -9.33 -6.49
N GLU A 216 6.19 -8.79 -5.70
CA GLU A 216 5.46 -7.56 -6.00
C GLU A 216 6.38 -6.33 -5.93
N LYS A 217 7.24 -6.24 -4.91
CA LYS A 217 8.27 -5.18 -4.80
C LYS A 217 9.21 -5.19 -6.01
N MET A 218 9.58 -6.36 -6.52
CA MET A 218 10.42 -6.49 -7.71
C MET A 218 9.72 -6.00 -8.98
N VAL A 219 8.44 -6.33 -9.18
CA VAL A 219 7.68 -5.86 -10.36
C VAL A 219 7.50 -4.34 -10.32
N LEU A 220 7.03 -3.79 -9.21
CA LEU A 220 6.86 -2.34 -9.05
C LEU A 220 8.20 -1.61 -9.14
N GLY A 221 9.25 -2.18 -8.53
CA GLY A 221 10.60 -1.66 -8.59
C GLY A 221 11.17 -1.62 -10.00
N GLN A 222 10.91 -2.66 -10.81
CA GLN A 222 11.30 -2.70 -12.21
C GLN A 222 10.62 -1.59 -13.01
N ASP A 223 9.32 -1.41 -12.83
CA ASP A 223 8.54 -0.39 -13.55
C ASP A 223 9.02 1.02 -13.18
N LEU A 224 9.23 1.28 -11.89
CA LEU A 224 9.79 2.55 -11.41
C LEU A 224 11.23 2.79 -11.92
N TYR A 225 12.08 1.77 -11.90
CA TYR A 225 13.45 1.85 -12.41
C TYR A 225 13.46 2.15 -13.92
N SER A 226 12.59 1.49 -14.70
CA SER A 226 12.40 1.76 -16.12
C SER A 226 12.07 3.23 -16.38
N ILE A 227 11.16 3.78 -15.57
CA ILE A 227 10.67 5.13 -15.76
C ILE A 227 11.70 6.20 -15.37
N GLN A 228 12.44 5.97 -14.27
CA GLN A 228 13.24 7.00 -13.61
C GLN A 228 14.75 6.84 -13.79
N CYS A 229 15.25 5.63 -14.09
CA CYS A 229 16.68 5.32 -14.00
C CYS A 229 17.31 4.88 -15.33
N VAL A 230 16.55 4.22 -16.22
CA VAL A 230 17.08 3.59 -17.44
C VAL A 230 17.73 4.58 -18.42
N GLU A 231 17.23 5.81 -18.49
CA GLU A 231 17.77 6.84 -19.40
C GLU A 231 19.27 7.10 -19.14
N CYS A 232 19.72 6.99 -17.89
CA CYS A 232 21.13 7.20 -17.51
C CYS A 232 21.88 5.89 -17.23
N HIS A 233 21.23 4.92 -16.57
CA HIS A 233 21.90 3.71 -16.07
C HIS A 233 21.76 2.49 -16.99
N GLY A 234 20.90 2.54 -18.02
CA GLY A 234 20.57 1.39 -18.84
C GLY A 234 19.59 0.43 -18.16
N ALA A 235 18.95 -0.41 -18.97
CA ALA A 235 17.89 -1.33 -18.55
C ALA A 235 18.38 -2.43 -17.59
N ASP A 236 19.68 -2.74 -17.63
CA ASP A 236 20.34 -3.72 -16.78
C ASP A 236 21.40 -3.08 -15.86
N GLY A 237 21.33 -1.75 -15.66
CA GLY A 237 22.25 -1.03 -14.75
C GLY A 237 23.70 -1.00 -15.23
N GLU A 238 23.94 -1.27 -16.51
CA GLU A 238 25.26 -1.36 -17.11
C GLU A 238 25.99 0.00 -17.26
N GLY A 239 25.31 1.12 -16.98
CA GLY A 239 25.87 2.47 -17.09
C GLY A 239 25.96 2.95 -18.54
N GLY A 240 26.90 3.85 -18.85
CA GLY A 240 27.06 4.38 -20.22
C GLY A 240 27.75 5.74 -20.26
N GLU A 241 27.70 6.42 -21.39
CA GLU A 241 28.01 7.86 -21.46
C GLU A 241 26.70 8.62 -21.56
N ILE A 242 26.47 9.55 -20.63
CA ILE A 242 25.35 10.49 -20.71
C ILE A 242 25.87 11.85 -21.14
N THR A 243 25.06 12.57 -21.92
CA THR A 243 25.34 13.96 -22.27
C THR A 243 24.59 14.85 -21.28
N ILE A 244 25.31 15.62 -20.48
CA ILE A 244 24.71 16.62 -19.60
C ILE A 244 24.96 18.00 -20.19
N THR A 245 23.91 18.82 -20.26
CA THR A 245 24.06 20.24 -20.59
C THR A 245 24.46 21.00 -19.32
N ALA A 246 25.70 21.49 -19.29
CA ALA A 246 26.21 22.33 -18.23
C ALA A 246 25.44 23.68 -18.16
N ALA A 247 25.54 24.36 -17.03
CA ALA A 247 24.84 25.64 -16.79
C ALA A 247 25.26 26.76 -17.77
N ASP A 248 26.40 26.62 -18.45
CA ASP A 248 26.86 27.52 -19.50
C ASP A 248 26.38 27.14 -20.92
N GLY A 249 25.56 26.09 -21.03
CA GLY A 249 25.03 25.56 -22.28
C GLY A 249 25.96 24.61 -23.03
N SER A 250 27.13 24.29 -22.47
CA SER A 250 28.03 23.28 -23.07
C SER A 250 27.54 21.86 -22.77
N GLU A 251 27.64 20.97 -23.76
CA GLU A 251 27.35 19.54 -23.58
C GLU A 251 28.61 18.82 -23.12
N GLU A 252 28.58 18.27 -21.91
CA GLU A 252 29.65 17.46 -21.35
C GLU A 252 29.23 15.99 -21.30
N LYS A 253 30.06 15.12 -21.88
CA LYS A 253 29.86 13.67 -21.81
C LYS A 253 30.44 13.16 -20.51
N LEU A 254 29.58 12.61 -19.66
CA LEU A 254 29.98 12.04 -18.38
C LEU A 254 29.80 10.51 -18.40
N PRO A 255 30.83 9.75 -17.99
CA PRO A 255 30.72 8.31 -17.87
C PRO A 255 29.92 7.94 -16.62
N VAL A 256 28.75 7.32 -16.83
CA VAL A 256 27.96 6.67 -15.79
C VAL A 256 28.50 5.27 -15.57
N LYS A 257 28.91 4.98 -14.33
CA LYS A 257 29.40 3.65 -13.95
C LYS A 257 28.27 2.63 -13.95
N SER A 258 28.63 1.37 -14.22
CA SER A 258 27.72 0.24 -14.04
C SER A 258 27.38 0.06 -12.56
N ILE A 259 26.10 0.25 -12.24
CA ILE A 259 25.54 0.04 -10.92
C ILE A 259 25.17 -1.42 -10.67
N SER A 260 25.03 -2.23 -11.74
CA SER A 260 24.82 -3.68 -11.66
C SER A 260 26.11 -4.48 -11.48
N SER A 261 27.27 -3.82 -11.43
CA SER A 261 28.54 -4.49 -11.21
C SER A 261 28.64 -5.09 -9.80
N ASN A 262 29.36 -6.21 -9.68
CA ASN A 262 29.62 -6.84 -8.38
C ASN A 262 30.32 -5.88 -7.40
N ASP A 263 31.13 -4.95 -7.89
CA ASP A 263 31.78 -3.94 -7.03
C ASP A 263 30.75 -3.05 -6.33
N GLU A 264 29.69 -2.62 -7.02
CA GLU A 264 28.63 -1.81 -6.40
C GLU A 264 27.70 -2.68 -5.55
N MET A 265 27.23 -3.82 -6.08
CA MET A 265 26.31 -4.70 -5.34
C MET A 265 26.95 -5.27 -4.07
N TYR A 266 28.25 -5.59 -4.08
CA TYR A 266 28.88 -6.19 -2.90
C TYR A 266 29.26 -5.19 -1.83
N THR A 267 29.56 -3.95 -2.19
CA THR A 267 30.09 -2.93 -1.26
C THR A 267 29.03 -2.02 -0.68
N ARG A 268 27.90 -1.84 -1.37
CA ARG A 268 26.76 -1.06 -0.87
C ARG A 268 25.81 -1.98 -0.12
N ASN A 269 25.22 -1.47 0.96
CA ASN A 269 24.05 -2.09 1.59
C ASN A 269 22.77 -1.39 1.14
N ASP A 270 21.60 -1.94 1.45
CA ASP A 270 20.31 -1.48 0.94
C ASP A 270 20.01 -0.05 1.37
N GLY A 271 20.27 0.28 2.64
CA GLY A 271 20.17 1.65 3.13
C GLY A 271 21.09 2.64 2.40
N SER A 272 22.29 2.21 2.00
CA SER A 272 23.19 3.06 1.22
C SER A 272 22.65 3.31 -0.19
N LEU A 273 22.08 2.29 -0.83
CA LEU A 273 21.44 2.44 -2.15
C LEU A 273 20.22 3.36 -2.05
N PHE A 274 19.40 3.17 -1.01
CA PHE A 274 18.26 4.02 -0.69
C PHE A 274 18.70 5.48 -0.53
N ASP A 275 19.70 5.76 0.31
CA ASP A 275 20.17 7.12 0.57
C ASP A 275 20.74 7.78 -0.68
N ILE A 276 21.46 7.01 -1.52
CA ILE A 276 22.00 7.50 -2.80
C ILE A 276 20.86 7.90 -3.74
N ILE A 277 19.78 7.12 -3.82
CA ILE A 277 18.62 7.43 -4.67
C ILE A 277 17.84 8.63 -4.10
N ALA A 278 17.58 8.61 -2.79
CA ALA A 278 16.80 9.63 -2.12
C ALA A 278 17.47 11.01 -2.20
N TYR A 279 18.76 11.08 -1.87
CA TYR A 279 19.53 12.34 -1.86
C TYR A 279 20.11 12.71 -3.23
N GLY A 280 20.30 11.73 -4.11
CA GLY A 280 21.02 11.90 -5.37
C GLY A 280 22.53 12.07 -5.16
N GLN A 281 23.23 12.25 -6.27
CA GLN A 281 24.65 12.59 -6.30
C GLN A 281 24.88 13.77 -7.26
N PRO A 282 24.57 15.01 -6.85
CA PRO A 282 24.58 16.17 -7.75
C PRO A 282 25.94 16.41 -8.43
N ASN A 283 27.04 16.13 -7.72
CA ASN A 283 28.40 16.24 -8.26
C ASN A 283 28.71 15.20 -9.36
N LEU A 284 27.89 14.16 -9.48
CA LEU A 284 28.00 13.09 -10.46
C LEU A 284 26.83 13.11 -11.47
N GLY A 285 26.01 14.17 -11.47
CA GLY A 285 24.89 14.33 -12.40
C GLY A 285 23.62 13.58 -12.03
N MET A 286 23.54 12.94 -10.85
CA MET A 286 22.34 12.26 -10.37
C MET A 286 21.50 13.22 -9.48
N PRO A 287 20.30 13.64 -9.89
CA PRO A 287 19.43 14.48 -9.07
C PRO A 287 18.86 13.69 -7.87
N PRO A 288 18.33 14.38 -6.83
CA PRO A 288 17.58 13.72 -5.77
C PRO A 288 16.25 13.17 -6.30
N PHE A 289 15.92 11.91 -5.98
CA PHE A 289 14.63 11.32 -6.35
C PHE A 289 13.65 11.23 -5.18
N GLY A 290 14.11 11.34 -3.93
CA GLY A 290 13.22 11.29 -2.78
C GLY A 290 12.39 12.57 -2.62
N GLY A 291 11.11 12.42 -2.34
CA GLY A 291 10.16 13.52 -2.13
C GLY A 291 10.60 14.51 -1.04
N ALA A 292 11.28 14.02 0.00
CA ALA A 292 11.85 14.86 1.06
C ALA A 292 12.96 15.81 0.55
N TYR A 293 13.58 15.49 -0.59
CA TYR A 293 14.70 16.21 -1.19
C TYR A 293 14.34 16.89 -2.51
N GLY A 294 13.05 16.91 -2.87
CA GLY A 294 12.54 17.58 -4.08
C GLY A 294 12.39 16.67 -5.30
N GLY A 295 12.49 15.35 -5.15
CA GLY A 295 12.16 14.38 -6.20
C GLY A 295 10.69 13.92 -6.15
N GLU A 296 10.33 12.99 -7.04
CA GLU A 296 8.95 12.51 -7.20
C GLU A 296 8.63 11.24 -6.41
N LEU A 297 9.65 10.51 -5.94
CA LEU A 297 9.46 9.19 -5.33
C LEU A 297 9.24 9.28 -3.82
N ASN A 298 8.29 8.49 -3.32
CA ASN A 298 8.12 8.25 -1.91
C ASN A 298 9.12 7.19 -1.38
N PRO A 299 9.32 7.07 -0.05
CA PRO A 299 10.26 6.11 0.52
C PRO A 299 10.02 4.65 0.08
N SER A 300 8.77 4.20 0.04
CA SER A 300 8.44 2.83 -0.36
C SER A 300 8.82 2.54 -1.81
N GLU A 301 8.59 3.50 -2.71
CA GLU A 301 8.96 3.39 -4.13
C GLU A 301 10.47 3.26 -4.33
N ILE A 302 11.27 4.02 -3.56
CA ILE A 302 12.73 3.89 -3.58
C ILE A 302 13.15 2.51 -3.09
N GLU A 303 12.51 1.97 -2.05
CA GLU A 303 12.78 0.63 -1.57
C GLU A 303 12.44 -0.45 -2.61
N TYR A 304 11.36 -0.28 -3.38
CA TYR A 304 11.03 -1.18 -4.48
C TYR A 304 12.12 -1.19 -5.54
N ILE A 305 12.63 -0.01 -5.92
CA ILE A 305 13.78 0.11 -6.84
C ILE A 305 15.00 -0.62 -6.27
N VAL A 306 15.34 -0.39 -4.99
CA VAL A 306 16.48 -1.07 -4.34
C VAL A 306 16.27 -2.58 -4.32
N THR A 307 15.06 -3.05 -4.00
CA THR A 307 14.69 -4.46 -4.02
C THR A 307 14.88 -5.06 -5.41
N PHE A 308 14.36 -4.40 -6.44
CA PHE A 308 14.57 -4.79 -7.83
C PHE A 308 16.07 -4.88 -8.17
N MET A 309 16.86 -3.86 -7.86
CA MET A 309 18.31 -3.86 -8.12
C MET A 309 19.00 -5.05 -7.44
N ARG A 310 18.66 -5.33 -6.18
CA ARG A 310 19.24 -6.43 -5.40
C ARG A 310 18.94 -7.79 -5.98
N TYR A 311 17.67 -8.10 -6.15
CA TYR A 311 17.26 -9.42 -6.60
C TYR A 311 17.49 -9.64 -8.11
N THR A 312 17.82 -8.59 -8.86
CA THR A 312 18.18 -8.70 -10.28
C THR A 312 19.69 -8.80 -10.51
N TRP A 313 20.52 -8.11 -9.72
CA TRP A 313 21.96 -7.99 -10.00
C TRP A 313 22.89 -8.54 -8.92
N ASP A 314 22.43 -8.73 -7.69
CA ASP A 314 23.23 -9.32 -6.62
C ASP A 314 23.13 -10.85 -6.67
N ASP A 315 24.18 -11.51 -7.16
CA ASP A 315 24.23 -12.98 -7.27
C ASP A 315 24.21 -13.72 -5.91
N ARG A 316 24.32 -12.99 -4.79
CA ARG A 316 24.17 -13.54 -3.43
C ARG A 316 22.72 -13.52 -2.96
N ALA A 317 21.83 -12.79 -3.63
CA ALA A 317 20.43 -12.70 -3.27
C ALA A 317 19.70 -13.98 -3.70
N GLU A 318 19.12 -14.70 -2.74
CA GLU A 318 18.25 -15.85 -3.04
C GLU A 318 16.89 -15.32 -3.49
N VAL A 319 16.63 -15.33 -4.80
CA VAL A 319 15.34 -14.92 -5.36
C VAL A 319 14.25 -15.88 -4.89
N PRO A 320 13.21 -15.41 -4.18
CA PRO A 320 12.07 -16.24 -3.81
C PRO A 320 11.43 -16.88 -5.05
N ALA A 321 10.98 -18.13 -4.94
CA ALA A 321 10.45 -18.87 -6.09
C ALA A 321 9.25 -18.18 -6.77
N ASP A 322 8.45 -17.45 -5.99
CA ASP A 322 7.34 -16.61 -6.44
C ASP A 322 7.80 -15.30 -7.13
N ALA A 323 9.02 -14.84 -6.86
CA ALA A 323 9.62 -13.66 -7.47
C ALA A 323 10.40 -13.97 -8.77
N VAL A 324 10.71 -15.23 -9.04
CA VAL A 324 11.27 -15.67 -10.34
C VAL A 324 10.29 -15.40 -11.48
N ALA A 325 8.98 -15.45 -11.19
CA ALA A 325 7.92 -15.09 -12.13
C ALA A 325 7.87 -13.58 -12.48
N SER A 326 8.57 -12.74 -11.72
CA SER A 326 8.66 -11.29 -11.94
C SER A 326 9.73 -10.89 -12.97
N ALA A 327 10.64 -11.79 -13.31
CA ALA A 327 11.64 -11.57 -14.35
C ALA A 327 11.00 -11.71 -15.74
N ILE A 328 11.65 -11.14 -16.78
CA ILE A 328 11.25 -11.42 -18.17
C ILE A 328 11.30 -12.94 -18.36
N PRO A 329 10.17 -13.61 -18.66
CA PRO A 329 10.13 -15.06 -18.71
C PRO A 329 11.03 -15.58 -19.83
N VAL A 330 11.86 -16.58 -19.50
CA VAL A 330 12.65 -17.30 -20.50
C VAL A 330 11.72 -18.21 -21.27
N LEU A 331 11.67 -18.06 -22.60
CA LEU A 331 10.85 -18.90 -23.46
C LEU A 331 11.29 -20.36 -23.38
N ALA A 332 10.34 -21.25 -23.10
CA ALA A 332 10.56 -22.69 -23.24
C ALA A 332 10.70 -23.10 -24.71
N GLU A 333 11.34 -24.25 -24.95
CA GLU A 333 11.48 -24.79 -26.31
C GLU A 333 10.11 -25.09 -26.91
N GLY A 334 9.80 -24.49 -28.08
CA GLY A 334 8.50 -24.62 -28.75
C GLY A 334 7.36 -23.79 -28.17
N GLU A 335 7.61 -22.97 -27.14
CA GLU A 335 6.61 -22.07 -26.58
C GLU A 335 6.35 -20.88 -27.52
N VAL A 336 5.06 -20.56 -27.71
CA VAL A 336 4.63 -19.36 -28.40
C VAL A 336 4.53 -18.22 -27.37
N PRO A 337 5.25 -17.11 -27.54
CA PRO A 337 5.10 -15.95 -26.66
C PRO A 337 3.74 -15.27 -26.85
N SER A 338 3.13 -14.80 -25.74
CA SER A 338 2.01 -13.87 -25.74
C SER A 338 2.43 -12.43 -25.44
N TYR A 339 1.59 -11.47 -25.79
CA TYR A 339 1.81 -10.08 -25.41
C TYR A 339 1.80 -9.91 -23.89
N GLU A 340 0.75 -10.40 -23.22
CA GLU A 340 0.53 -10.21 -21.79
C GLU A 340 1.69 -10.67 -20.92
N ILE A 341 2.33 -11.80 -21.27
CA ILE A 341 3.36 -12.42 -20.43
C ILE A 341 4.77 -12.01 -20.85
N HIS A 342 5.06 -12.04 -22.15
CA HIS A 342 6.43 -11.94 -22.64
C HIS A 342 6.74 -10.56 -23.20
N VAL A 343 5.96 -10.12 -24.19
CA VAL A 343 6.24 -8.85 -24.89
C VAL A 343 6.06 -7.66 -23.96
N SER A 344 5.00 -7.65 -23.15
CA SER A 344 4.74 -6.58 -22.20
C SER A 344 5.87 -6.44 -21.16
N ALA A 345 6.46 -7.56 -20.72
CA ALA A 345 7.57 -7.57 -19.77
C ALA A 345 8.83 -6.93 -20.37
N VAL A 346 9.16 -7.26 -21.63
CA VAL A 346 10.27 -6.62 -22.34
C VAL A 346 9.97 -5.15 -22.61
N ALA A 347 8.78 -4.82 -23.10
CA ALA A 347 8.38 -3.46 -23.42
C ALA A 347 8.44 -2.53 -22.19
N LYS A 348 7.93 -2.98 -21.04
CA LYS A 348 7.99 -2.23 -19.78
C LYS A 348 9.43 -1.96 -19.35
N ARG A 349 10.34 -2.94 -19.49
CA ARG A 349 11.73 -2.79 -19.04
C ARG A 349 12.61 -2.00 -19.99
N TYR A 350 12.41 -2.14 -21.31
CA TYR A 350 13.34 -1.62 -22.32
C TYR A 350 12.78 -0.49 -23.19
N CYS A 351 11.45 -0.34 -23.28
CA CYS A 351 10.82 0.56 -24.24
C CYS A 351 10.08 1.72 -23.58
N VAL A 352 9.34 1.46 -22.50
CA VAL A 352 8.45 2.45 -21.84
C VAL A 352 9.20 3.65 -21.26
N SER A 353 10.51 3.54 -21.00
CA SER A 353 11.34 4.68 -20.59
C SER A 353 11.26 5.86 -21.58
N CYS A 354 11.13 5.55 -22.87
CA CYS A 354 11.04 6.52 -23.97
C CYS A 354 9.66 6.50 -24.66
N HIS A 355 9.03 5.33 -24.78
CA HIS A 355 7.73 5.11 -25.42
C HIS A 355 6.56 5.20 -24.44
N ARG A 356 6.46 6.34 -23.74
CA ARG A 356 5.36 6.67 -22.81
C ARG A 356 4.79 8.06 -23.08
N ASP A 357 3.65 8.37 -22.46
CA ASP A 357 3.06 9.70 -22.54
C ASP A 357 4.01 10.79 -21.99
N GLY A 358 3.96 11.97 -22.59
CA GLY A 358 4.80 13.12 -22.22
C GLY A 358 6.26 13.09 -22.73
N LYS A 359 6.68 12.08 -23.49
CA LYS A 359 7.99 12.03 -24.17
C LYS A 359 7.84 12.26 -25.69
N GLU A 360 8.88 12.79 -26.33
CA GLU A 360 8.91 12.97 -27.78
C GLU A 360 9.25 11.63 -28.46
N ASN A 361 8.22 10.91 -28.90
CA ASN A 361 8.33 9.53 -29.39
C ASN A 361 7.40 9.22 -30.58
N ASN A 362 7.05 10.25 -31.37
CA ASN A 362 6.12 10.15 -32.50
C ASN A 362 4.74 9.58 -32.15
N ASP A 363 4.26 9.87 -30.94
CA ASP A 363 3.00 9.39 -30.35
C ASP A 363 2.93 7.85 -30.25
N TYR A 364 4.09 7.18 -30.32
CA TYR A 364 4.20 5.72 -30.21
C TYR A 364 4.41 5.32 -28.76
N ILE A 365 3.31 4.91 -28.11
CA ILE A 365 3.25 4.50 -26.71
C ILE A 365 3.18 2.98 -26.63
N MET A 366 4.03 2.36 -25.80
CA MET A 366 4.19 0.90 -25.70
C MET A 366 3.71 0.32 -24.37
N ASP A 367 2.73 0.97 -23.72
CA ASP A 367 2.13 0.52 -22.45
C ASP A 367 1.00 -0.52 -22.62
N SER A 368 0.55 -0.76 -23.85
CA SER A 368 -0.60 -1.59 -24.18
C SER A 368 -0.41 -2.31 -25.52
N TYR A 369 -1.13 -3.42 -25.72
CA TYR A 369 -1.06 -4.22 -26.95
C TYR A 369 -1.37 -3.37 -28.19
N ALA A 370 -2.49 -2.64 -28.14
CA ALA A 370 -2.91 -1.74 -29.22
C ALA A 370 -1.87 -0.65 -29.50
N GLY A 371 -1.23 -0.13 -28.45
CA GLY A 371 -0.13 0.83 -28.54
C GLY A 371 1.05 0.26 -29.33
N VAL A 372 1.53 -0.93 -28.96
CA VAL A 372 2.65 -1.61 -29.64
C VAL A 372 2.34 -1.94 -31.11
N VAL A 373 1.15 -2.48 -31.39
CA VAL A 373 0.81 -2.92 -32.75
C VAL A 373 0.49 -1.75 -33.67
N SER A 374 -0.31 -0.80 -33.20
CA SER A 374 -1.00 0.19 -34.03
C SER A 374 -0.89 1.64 -33.55
N GLY A 375 -0.10 1.92 -32.52
CA GLY A 375 0.09 3.27 -32.00
C GLY A 375 1.05 4.12 -32.85
N GLY A 376 1.08 5.43 -32.57
CA GLY A 376 2.00 6.37 -33.21
C GLY A 376 1.71 6.68 -34.68
N LYS A 377 2.50 7.62 -35.21
CA LYS A 377 2.32 8.18 -36.57
C LYS A 377 2.66 7.19 -37.70
N ASN A 378 3.52 6.21 -37.41
CA ASN A 378 4.02 5.24 -38.39
C ASN A 378 3.28 3.90 -38.38
N ALA A 379 2.11 3.84 -37.72
CA ALA A 379 1.29 2.63 -37.66
C ALA A 379 0.93 2.08 -39.05
N PRO A 380 0.86 0.74 -39.23
CA PRO A 380 1.13 -0.29 -38.21
C PRO A 380 2.64 -0.48 -37.99
N ASN A 381 3.06 -0.56 -36.72
CA ASN A 381 4.47 -0.78 -36.39
C ASN A 381 4.85 -2.27 -36.48
N VAL A 382 3.84 -3.14 -36.33
CA VAL A 382 3.98 -4.59 -36.39
C VAL A 382 2.81 -5.19 -37.17
N VAL A 383 3.10 -6.15 -38.04
CA VAL A 383 2.12 -6.90 -38.82
C VAL A 383 2.37 -8.39 -38.61
N ALA A 384 1.32 -9.15 -38.30
CA ALA A 384 1.37 -10.60 -38.08
C ALA A 384 2.05 -11.31 -39.27
N GLY A 385 3.08 -12.10 -38.98
CA GLY A 385 3.87 -12.85 -39.96
C GLY A 385 4.83 -12.03 -40.81
N ASP A 386 4.92 -10.70 -40.62
CA ASP A 386 5.86 -9.86 -41.37
C ASP A 386 7.10 -9.52 -40.54
N LEU A 387 8.20 -10.22 -40.83
CA LEU A 387 9.50 -10.00 -40.22
C LEU A 387 10.14 -8.66 -40.62
N ASN A 388 9.61 -7.97 -41.63
CA ASN A 388 10.01 -6.63 -42.02
C ASN A 388 9.14 -5.55 -41.35
N SER A 389 8.44 -5.90 -40.27
CA SER A 389 7.75 -4.91 -39.43
C SER A 389 8.71 -3.83 -38.92
N ILE A 390 8.22 -2.59 -38.79
CA ILE A 390 9.02 -1.43 -38.35
C ILE A 390 9.66 -1.70 -36.99
N LEU A 391 8.90 -2.25 -36.04
CA LEU A 391 9.42 -2.59 -34.70
C LEU A 391 10.59 -3.57 -34.79
N LEU A 392 10.45 -4.66 -35.54
CA LEU A 392 11.48 -5.70 -35.63
C LEU A 392 12.76 -5.18 -36.28
N GLN A 393 12.64 -4.36 -37.33
CA GLN A 393 13.78 -3.79 -38.01
C GLN A 393 14.53 -2.77 -37.15
N THR A 394 13.81 -1.91 -36.43
CA THR A 394 14.40 -0.85 -35.60
C THR A 394 15.11 -1.40 -34.36
N ILE A 395 14.56 -2.41 -33.69
CA ILE A 395 15.23 -3.09 -32.56
C ILE A 395 16.44 -3.92 -32.99
N GLN A 396 16.50 -4.33 -34.26
CA GLN A 396 17.63 -5.03 -34.86
C GLN A 396 18.70 -4.08 -35.42
N GLY A 397 18.57 -2.76 -35.24
CA GLY A 397 19.59 -1.81 -35.67
C GLY A 397 19.42 -1.26 -37.10
N THR A 398 18.23 -1.40 -37.69
CA THR A 398 17.95 -0.90 -39.05
C THR A 398 17.26 0.46 -38.99
N GLU A 399 17.84 1.47 -39.66
CA GLU A 399 17.18 2.76 -39.88
C GLU A 399 16.16 2.66 -41.02
N LEU A 400 14.98 3.24 -40.82
CA LEU A 400 13.89 3.22 -41.79
C LEU A 400 13.41 4.62 -42.14
N THR A 401 12.68 4.77 -43.25
CA THR A 401 11.95 5.99 -43.57
C THR A 401 10.47 5.77 -43.25
N GLY A 402 9.93 6.63 -42.39
CA GLY A 402 8.54 6.63 -41.96
C GLY A 402 7.57 7.05 -43.07
N SER A 403 6.28 6.88 -42.78
CA SER A 403 5.18 7.13 -43.73
C SER A 403 5.00 8.62 -44.06
N ASP A 404 5.46 9.50 -43.18
CA ASP A 404 5.51 10.96 -43.30
C ASP A 404 6.81 11.49 -43.93
N GLY A 405 7.75 10.60 -44.24
CA GLY A 405 9.07 10.93 -44.77
C GLY A 405 10.14 11.26 -43.70
N GLU A 406 9.81 11.16 -42.41
CA GLU A 406 10.80 11.27 -41.33
C GLU A 406 11.64 9.99 -41.22
N ILE A 407 12.88 10.09 -40.71
CA ILE A 407 13.72 8.92 -40.50
C ILE A 407 13.34 8.30 -39.15
N ILE A 408 12.97 7.02 -39.18
CA ILE A 408 12.82 6.21 -37.97
C ILE A 408 14.22 5.67 -37.63
N HIS A 409 14.80 6.22 -36.57
CA HIS A 409 16.12 5.86 -36.09
C HIS A 409 16.16 4.46 -35.47
N VAL A 410 17.37 3.95 -35.28
CA VAL A 410 17.63 2.72 -34.51
C VAL A 410 17.15 2.86 -33.07
N MET A 411 16.54 1.80 -32.55
CA MET A 411 16.13 1.70 -31.16
C MET A 411 16.96 0.62 -30.44
N PRO A 412 17.44 0.86 -29.21
CA PRO A 412 17.29 2.08 -28.41
C PRO A 412 18.20 3.24 -28.88
N PRO A 413 17.80 4.50 -28.65
CA PRO A 413 18.52 5.69 -29.13
C PRO A 413 19.90 5.89 -28.48
N ASN A 414 20.12 5.26 -27.32
CA ASN A 414 21.43 5.25 -26.65
C ASN A 414 22.47 4.35 -27.35
N GLY A 415 22.09 3.65 -28.43
CA GLY A 415 22.97 2.82 -29.24
C GLY A 415 23.32 1.46 -28.62
N LYS A 416 22.72 1.09 -27.47
CA LYS A 416 22.93 -0.22 -26.85
C LYS A 416 21.86 -1.19 -27.31
N PRO A 417 22.21 -2.26 -28.04
CA PRO A 417 21.22 -3.21 -28.52
C PRO A 417 20.56 -3.95 -27.35
N ILE A 418 19.27 -4.25 -27.52
CA ILE A 418 18.54 -5.16 -26.65
C ILE A 418 19.16 -6.56 -26.80
N LYS A 419 19.11 -7.40 -25.76
CA LYS A 419 19.63 -8.76 -25.83
C LYS A 419 18.91 -9.58 -26.91
N ASP A 420 19.66 -10.41 -27.60
CA ASP A 420 19.16 -11.27 -28.68
C ASP A 420 17.99 -12.15 -28.24
N GLU A 421 18.01 -12.64 -27.00
CA GLU A 421 16.93 -13.46 -26.41
C GLU A 421 15.59 -12.71 -26.32
N TYR A 422 15.62 -11.39 -26.09
CA TYR A 422 14.42 -10.58 -26.04
C TYR A 422 13.96 -10.16 -27.45
N ILE A 423 14.89 -9.98 -28.38
CA ILE A 423 14.54 -9.78 -29.79
C ILE A 423 13.86 -11.04 -30.34
N ASP A 424 14.34 -12.24 -29.97
CA ASP A 424 13.72 -13.52 -30.33
C ASP A 424 12.27 -13.65 -29.83
N ILE A 425 11.96 -13.12 -28.63
CA ILE A 425 10.57 -13.04 -28.14
C ILE A 425 9.68 -12.27 -29.13
N PHE A 426 10.11 -11.09 -29.59
CA PHE A 426 9.34 -10.30 -30.55
C PHE A 426 9.22 -11.01 -31.90
N ILE A 427 10.30 -11.62 -32.40
CA ILE A 427 10.29 -12.35 -33.68
C ILE A 427 9.26 -13.46 -33.63
N ARG A 428 9.34 -14.35 -32.64
CA ARG A 428 8.42 -15.50 -32.51
C ARG A 428 6.98 -15.07 -32.26
N TRP A 429 6.78 -13.99 -31.52
CA TRP A 429 5.45 -13.43 -31.30
C TRP A 429 4.83 -12.94 -32.62
N VAL A 430 5.60 -12.27 -33.46
CA VAL A 430 5.16 -11.83 -34.78
C VAL A 430 4.90 -13.01 -35.71
N GLU A 431 5.78 -14.00 -35.74
CA GLU A 431 5.62 -15.22 -36.54
C GLU A 431 4.36 -16.00 -36.16
N ALA A 432 4.04 -16.07 -34.87
CA ALA A 432 2.87 -16.76 -34.34
C ALA A 432 1.55 -15.99 -34.52
N GLY A 433 1.58 -14.80 -35.13
CA GLY A 433 0.38 -14.01 -35.39
C GLY A 433 -0.01 -13.05 -34.25
N MET A 434 0.93 -12.74 -33.36
CA MET A 434 0.81 -11.76 -32.28
C MET A 434 -0.34 -12.04 -31.29
N PRO A 435 -0.39 -13.23 -30.65
CA PRO A 435 -1.42 -13.51 -29.64
C PRO A 435 -1.33 -12.49 -28.50
N GLU A 436 -2.49 -11.95 -28.10
CA GLU A 436 -2.56 -10.95 -27.04
C GLU A 436 -2.48 -11.65 -25.67
N SER A 437 -3.34 -12.64 -25.48
CA SER A 437 -3.46 -13.35 -24.20
C SER A 437 -2.60 -14.62 -24.10
N ALA A 438 -2.32 -15.05 -22.86
CA ALA A 438 -1.64 -16.31 -22.60
C ALA A 438 -2.40 -17.53 -23.17
N ASP A 439 -3.74 -17.51 -23.14
CA ASP A 439 -4.58 -18.60 -23.65
C ASP A 439 -4.50 -18.73 -25.17
N GLU A 440 -4.47 -17.59 -25.89
CA GLU A 440 -4.28 -17.57 -27.35
C GLU A 440 -2.92 -18.13 -27.75
N ALA A 441 -1.87 -17.74 -27.03
CA ALA A 441 -0.53 -18.26 -27.27
C ALA A 441 -0.42 -19.75 -26.95
N ALA A 442 -1.04 -20.19 -25.85
CA ALA A 442 -1.09 -21.60 -25.47
C ALA A 442 -1.84 -22.45 -26.52
N ALA A 443 -2.89 -21.93 -27.15
CA ALA A 443 -3.58 -22.65 -28.23
C ALA A 443 -2.69 -22.87 -29.46
N LEU A 444 -1.79 -21.93 -29.74
CA LEU A 444 -0.87 -21.97 -30.88
C LEU A 444 0.36 -22.86 -30.62
N SER A 445 0.74 -23.07 -29.36
CA SER A 445 1.87 -23.94 -29.00
C SER A 445 1.53 -25.43 -29.08
N VAL A 446 0.25 -25.82 -29.04
CA VAL A 446 -0.18 -27.24 -29.15
C VAL A 446 -0.06 -27.79 -30.58
N ASP A 447 -0.02 -26.93 -31.60
CA ASP A 447 0.08 -27.35 -33.01
C ASP A 447 1.50 -27.77 -33.45
N PHE A 448 2.50 -27.68 -32.56
CA PHE A 448 3.87 -28.16 -32.78
C PHE A 448 4.16 -29.49 -32.06
N ALA A 449 3.22 -30.43 -32.07
CA ALA A 449 3.57 -31.83 -31.84
C ALA A 449 4.34 -32.35 -33.08
N PRO A 450 5.52 -32.98 -32.93
CA PRO A 450 6.26 -33.50 -34.08
C PRO A 450 5.41 -34.54 -34.81
N ALA A 451 5.21 -34.33 -36.11
CA ALA A 451 4.59 -35.30 -36.99
C ALA A 451 5.43 -36.59 -37.03
N ASP A 452 4.75 -37.71 -36.80
CA ASP A 452 5.16 -39.08 -37.12
C ASP A 452 6.46 -39.61 -36.49
N GLU A 453 6.34 -40.19 -35.30
CA GLU A 453 6.93 -41.52 -35.11
C GLU A 453 6.17 -42.50 -36.01
N ALA A 454 6.65 -42.65 -37.24
CA ALA A 454 6.20 -43.71 -38.13
C ALA A 454 6.42 -45.06 -37.43
N GLU A 455 5.31 -45.71 -37.05
CA GLU A 455 5.32 -47.11 -36.64
C GLU A 455 6.02 -47.95 -37.72
N PRO A 456 6.96 -48.85 -37.36
CA PRO A 456 7.57 -49.72 -38.35
C PRO A 456 6.53 -50.72 -38.83
N VAL A 457 6.18 -50.63 -40.11
CA VAL A 457 5.40 -51.64 -40.82
C VAL A 457 6.14 -52.98 -40.72
N VAL A 458 5.60 -53.89 -39.91
CA VAL A 458 6.04 -55.29 -39.88
C VAL A 458 5.45 -55.97 -41.13
N GLU A 459 6.31 -56.19 -42.11
CA GLU A 459 5.99 -57.00 -43.28
C GLU A 459 5.98 -58.49 -42.86
N GLU A 460 4.80 -59.07 -42.65
CA GLU A 460 4.65 -60.52 -42.48
C GLU A 460 4.97 -61.21 -43.81
N THR A 461 6.10 -61.92 -43.85
CA THR A 461 6.40 -62.90 -44.90
C THR A 461 5.68 -64.21 -44.57
N PRO A 462 4.98 -64.84 -45.55
CA PRO A 462 4.23 -66.06 -45.28
C PRO A 462 5.18 -67.26 -45.17
N SER A 463 4.96 -68.09 -44.15
CA SER A 463 5.65 -69.38 -44.01
C SER A 463 4.98 -70.47 -44.87
N GLU A 464 5.82 -71.22 -45.59
CA GLU A 464 5.61 -72.65 -45.84
C GLU A 464 6.33 -73.48 -44.77
#